data_AF-W6ME71-F1
#
_entry.id   AF-W6ME71-F1
#
_cell.length_a   1.000
_cell.length_b   1.000
_cell.length_c   1.000
_cell.angle_alpha   90.00
_cell.angle_beta   90.00
_cell.angle_gamma   90.00
#
_symmetry.space_group_name_H-M   'P 1'
#
loop_
_entity.id
_entity.type
_entity.pdbx_description
1 polymer ?
#
loop_
_entity_poly.entity_id
_entity_poly.type
_entity_poly.pdbx_seq_one_letter_code
_entity_poly.pdbx_strand_id
1 'polypeptide(L)' 'MPTTKANATESLDAPPVVVSAETPAVPQAVECTLLHGRLTHEGQTYGPGESVFLPAELARGLIAAGHVARKE' A
#
# COMPACT_ATOMS: atom_id res chain seq x y z
N MET A 1 26.52 45.50 -19.89
CA MET A 1 25.66 45.64 -18.70
C MET A 1 24.31 46.20 -19.15
N PRO A 2 23.19 45.85 -18.51
CA PRO A 2 22.41 44.61 -18.63
C PRO A 2 21.06 44.85 -19.36
N THR A 3 20.41 43.81 -19.89
CA THR A 3 19.11 43.34 -19.36
C THR A 3 18.78 41.94 -19.87
N THR A 4 18.16 41.17 -18.98
CA THR A 4 17.99 39.72 -19.00
C THR A 4 16.51 39.34 -19.12
N LYS A 5 16.24 38.22 -19.83
CA LYS A 5 15.12 37.24 -19.74
C LYS A 5 13.69 37.59 -20.15
N ALA A 6 13.14 36.77 -21.06
CA ALA A 6 12.17 35.68 -20.79
C ALA A 6 11.91 34.92 -22.12
N ASN A 7 12.34 33.67 -22.30
CA ASN A 7 11.63 32.42 -21.97
C ASN A 7 10.13 32.43 -22.36
N ALA A 8 9.80 31.80 -23.51
CA ALA A 8 8.44 31.40 -23.86
C ALA A 8 8.48 30.02 -24.55
N THR A 9 8.60 29.01 -23.69
CA THR A 9 7.92 27.71 -23.69
C THR A 9 7.16 27.29 -24.96
N GLU A 10 7.69 26.23 -25.58
CA GLU A 10 6.99 25.10 -26.23
C GLU A 10 5.44 25.13 -26.15
N SER A 11 4.79 25.25 -27.31
CA SER A 11 3.36 24.99 -27.46
C SER A 11 3.11 23.48 -27.41
N LEU A 12 2.54 23.05 -26.29
CA LEU A 12 1.98 21.74 -26.04
C LEU A 12 0.79 21.48 -26.98
N ASP A 13 0.98 20.67 -28.01
CA ASP A 13 -0.10 19.93 -28.68
C ASP A 13 0.10 18.44 -28.37
N ALA A 14 -0.34 18.05 -27.18
CA ALA A 14 -0.60 16.66 -26.87
C ALA A 14 -2.00 16.64 -26.26
N PRO A 15 -2.98 15.90 -26.84
CA PRO A 15 -4.24 15.66 -26.14
C PRO A 15 -3.91 15.05 -24.78
N PRO A 16 -4.69 15.35 -23.72
CA PRO A 16 -4.48 14.71 -22.43
C PRO A 16 -4.63 13.20 -22.67
N VAL A 17 -3.50 12.50 -22.68
CA VAL A 17 -3.49 11.06 -22.49
C VAL A 17 -4.12 10.91 -21.12
N VAL A 18 -5.40 10.56 -21.10
CA VAL A 18 -6.02 9.91 -19.96
C VAL A 18 -5.24 8.62 -19.79
N VAL A 19 -4.09 8.75 -19.12
CA VAL A 19 -3.53 7.68 -18.34
C VAL A 19 -4.66 7.38 -17.38
N SER A 20 -5.49 6.39 -17.73
CA SER A 20 -6.24 5.64 -16.76
C SER A 20 -5.23 5.41 -15.65
N ALA A 21 -5.44 6.07 -14.51
CA ALA A 21 -4.67 5.78 -13.34
C ALA A 21 -4.83 4.27 -13.16
N GLU A 22 -3.81 3.51 -13.57
CA GLU A 22 -3.47 2.27 -12.92
C GLU A 22 -3.42 2.68 -11.47
N THR A 23 -4.56 2.54 -10.79
CA THR A 23 -4.67 2.90 -9.40
C THR A 23 -3.63 1.99 -8.79
N PRO A 24 -2.48 2.50 -8.30
CA PRO A 24 -1.46 1.63 -7.76
C PRO A 24 -2.23 0.84 -6.73
N ALA A 25 -2.30 -0.48 -6.90
CA ALA A 25 -3.14 -1.34 -6.09
C ALA A 25 -2.68 -1.11 -4.66
N VAL A 26 -3.33 -0.16 -3.97
CA VAL A 26 -2.89 0.31 -2.66
C VAL A 26 -2.97 -0.97 -1.86
N PRO A 27 -1.85 -1.51 -1.38
CA PRO A 27 -1.86 -2.80 -0.76
C PRO A 27 -2.80 -2.66 0.43
N GLN A 28 -4.02 -3.17 0.29
CA GLN A 28 -5.05 -2.96 1.29
C GLN A 28 -4.58 -3.75 2.50
N ALA A 29 -4.14 -3.03 3.52
CA ALA A 29 -3.78 -3.65 4.78
C ALA A 29 -5.08 -4.11 5.44
N VAL A 30 -5.14 -5.40 5.73
CA VAL A 30 -6.27 -6.06 6.38
C VAL A 30 -5.93 -6.21 7.84
N GLU A 31 -6.80 -5.71 8.72
CA GLU A 31 -6.69 -5.98 10.14
C GLU A 31 -6.99 -7.47 10.39
N CYS A 32 -6.02 -8.15 10.98
CA CYS A 32 -6.10 -9.57 11.30
C CYS A 32 -5.83 -9.77 12.79
N THR A 33 -6.54 -10.69 13.42
CA THR A 33 -6.29 -11.11 14.80
C THR A 33 -5.47 -12.39 14.79
N LEU A 34 -4.35 -12.42 15.53
CA LEU A 34 -3.59 -13.64 15.69
C LEU A 34 -4.39 -14.65 16.50
N LEU A 35 -4.50 -15.87 15.99
CA LEU A 35 -5.18 -16.95 16.70
C LEU A 35 -4.20 -17.74 17.56
N HIS A 36 -3.07 -18.13 16.98
CA HIS A 36 -2.09 -19.01 17.63
C HIS A 36 -0.65 -18.63 17.25
N GLY A 37 0.30 -18.91 18.15
CA GLY A 37 1.72 -18.67 17.91
C GLY A 37 2.13 -17.21 18.13
N ARG A 38 3.23 -16.80 17.48
CA ARG A 38 3.70 -15.40 17.47
C ARG A 38 4.00 -15.01 16.03
N LEU A 39 3.62 -13.79 15.65
CA LEU A 39 3.91 -13.24 14.33
C LEU A 39 4.77 -12.02 14.50
N THR A 40 5.91 -11.95 13.82
CA THR A 40 6.70 -10.73 13.75
C THR A 40 6.41 -10.04 12.41
N HIS A 41 5.87 -8.84 12.45
CA HIS A 41 5.57 -8.01 11.27
C HIS A 41 5.99 -6.57 11.55
N GLU A 42 6.63 -5.91 10.57
CA GLU A 42 7.15 -4.53 10.71
C GLU A 42 8.06 -4.32 11.95
N GLY A 43 8.79 -5.36 12.36
CA GLY A 43 9.65 -5.31 13.56
C GLY A 43 8.91 -5.40 14.89
N GLN A 44 7.58 -5.52 14.89
CA GLN A 44 6.76 -5.78 16.08
C GLN A 44 6.35 -7.25 16.14
N THR A 45 6.36 -7.84 17.33
CA THR A 45 5.91 -9.23 17.54
C THR A 45 4.55 -9.22 18.22
N TYR A 46 3.58 -9.84 17.55
CA TYR A 46 2.19 -9.96 17.97
C TYR A 46 1.96 -11.33 18.62
N GLY A 47 1.21 -11.32 19.72
CA GLY A 47 0.77 -12.53 20.41
C GLY A 47 -0.63 -13.01 19.97
N PRO A 48 -1.08 -14.18 20.44
CA PRO A 48 -2.45 -14.64 20.23
C PRO A 48 -3.44 -13.67 20.88
N GLY A 49 -4.48 -13.30 20.14
CA GLY A 49 -5.48 -12.29 20.52
C GLY A 49 -5.13 -10.86 20.09
N GLU A 50 -3.90 -10.58 19.66
CA GLU A 50 -3.52 -9.25 19.19
C GLU A 50 -3.92 -9.00 17.74
N SER A 51 -4.15 -7.73 17.42
CA SER A 51 -4.51 -7.29 16.07
C SER A 51 -3.29 -6.75 15.35
N VAL A 52 -3.11 -7.16 14.10
CA VAL A 52 -2.01 -6.76 13.21
C VAL A 52 -2.58 -6.38 11.85
N PHE A 53 -2.06 -5.30 11.28
CA PHE A 53 -2.38 -4.92 9.91
C PHE A 53 -1.41 -5.60 8.96
N LEU A 54 -1.94 -6.48 8.10
CA LEU A 54 -1.15 -7.26 7.17
C LEU A 54 -1.58 -6.94 5.73
N PRO A 55 -0.65 -6.93 4.76
CA PRO A 55 -1.04 -6.82 3.35
C PRO A 55 -2.03 -7.94 2.99
N ALA A 56 -3.08 -7.63 2.20
CA ALA A 56 -4.14 -8.59 1.85
C ALA A 56 -3.63 -9.95 1.36
N GLU A 57 -2.55 -9.97 0.56
CA GLU A 57 -1.94 -11.20 0.05
C GLU A 57 -1.34 -12.06 1.19
N LEU A 58 -0.63 -11.43 2.11
CA LEU A 58 -0.02 -12.10 3.26
C LEU A 58 -1.07 -12.51 4.30
N ALA A 59 -2.07 -11.66 4.53
CA ALA A 59 -3.23 -11.97 5.35
C ALA A 59 -3.96 -13.21 4.82
N ARG A 60 -4.23 -13.30 3.50
CA ARG A 60 -4.86 -14.46 2.87
C ARG A 60 -4.08 -15.76 3.15
N GLY A 61 -2.76 -15.73 3.01
CA GLY A 61 -1.90 -16.89 3.29
C GLY A 61 -1.97 -17.32 4.77
N LEU A 62 -1.87 -16.37 5.69
CA LEU A 62 -1.92 -16.65 7.13
C LEU A 62 -3.31 -17.08 7.61
N ILE A 63 -4.39 -16.57 7.00
CA ILE A 63 -5.76 -17.00 7.25
C ILE A 63 -5.97 -18.43 6.75
N ALA A 64 -5.54 -18.73 5.51
CA ALA A 64 -5.64 -20.07 4.95
C ALA A 64 -4.84 -21.11 5.77
N ALA A 65 -3.72 -20.69 6.35
CA ALA A 65 -2.92 -21.52 7.26
C ALA A 65 -3.48 -21.60 8.69
N GLY A 66 -4.52 -20.82 9.04
CA GLY A 66 -5.13 -20.82 10.37
C GLY A 66 -4.29 -20.16 11.46
N HIS A 67 -3.32 -19.31 11.11
CA HIS A 67 -2.50 -18.56 12.08
C HIS A 67 -3.18 -17.27 12.54
N VAL A 68 -3.91 -16.62 11.64
CA VAL A 68 -4.64 -15.38 11.90
C VAL A 68 -6.07 -15.49 11.38
N ALA A 69 -6.99 -14.69 11.94
CA ALA A 69 -8.33 -14.50 11.41
C ALA A 69 -8.48 -13.06 10.92
N ARG A 70 -9.24 -12.85 9.85
CA ARG A 70 -9.64 -11.49 9.45
C ARG A 70 -10.56 -10.91 10.53
N LYS A 71 -10.30 -9.68 10.95
CA LYS A 71 -11.19 -8.94 11.83
C LYS A 71 -12.20 -8.19 10.96
N GLU A 72 -13.48 -8.49 11.15
CA GLU A 72 -14.61 -7.89 10.41
C GLU A 72 -15.05 -6.55 11.01
#